data_AF-A0A975AZ04-F1
#
_entry.id   AF-A0A975AZ04-F1
#
_cell.length_a   1.000
_cell.length_b   1.000
_cell.length_c   1.000
_cell.angle_alpha   90.00
_cell.angle_beta   90.00
_cell.angle_gamma   90.00
#
_symmetry.space_group_name_H-M   'P 1'
#
loop_
_entity.id
_entity.type
_entity.pdbx_description
1 polymer ?
#
loop_
_entity_poly.entity_id
_entity_poly.type
_entity_poly.pdbx_seq_one_letter_code
_entity_poly.pdbx_strand_id
1 'polypeptide(L)'
;MLDSTVWRQHHKDNSFRRYISEFCIIDEIDLLVEDKELYSVLKAKLTKKELKLFAMDCANVGDDTLKKEFSYDDAALEKAKFKLYKKLKQDKTRLDFKESSRTREG
;
A
#
# COMPACT_ATOMS: atom_id res chain seq x y z
N MET A 1 12.20 -9.83 1.85
CA MET A 1 11.14 -9.88 2.87
C MET A 1 10.97 -8.51 3.52
N LEU A 2 9.79 -8.23 4.05
CA LEU A 2 9.40 -6.93 4.61
C LEU A 2 9.57 -6.85 6.14
N ASP A 3 10.47 -7.65 6.73
CA ASP A 3 10.49 -7.93 8.18
C ASP A 3 10.57 -6.70 9.10
N SER A 4 11.17 -5.59 8.66
CA SER A 4 11.29 -4.36 9.46
C SER A 4 10.26 -3.27 9.10
N THR A 5 9.22 -3.60 8.34
CA THR A 5 8.25 -2.62 7.84
C THR A 5 6.95 -2.58 8.66
N VAL A 6 6.19 -1.47 8.55
CA VAL A 6 4.86 -1.38 9.17
C VAL A 6 3.92 -2.45 8.64
N TRP A 7 4.17 -2.99 7.44
CA TRP A 7 3.42 -4.10 6.89
C TRP A 7 3.55 -5.36 7.73
N ARG A 8 4.79 -5.78 8.07
CA ARG A 8 5.05 -6.99 8.88
C ARG A 8 4.48 -6.89 10.30
N GLN A 9 4.29 -5.68 10.82
CA GLN A 9 3.66 -5.47 12.12
C GLN A 9 2.19 -5.90 12.14
N HIS A 10 1.52 -5.87 10.98
CA HIS A 10 0.10 -6.21 10.85
C HIS A 10 -0.15 -7.49 10.01
N HIS A 11 0.81 -7.92 9.20
CA HIS A 11 0.71 -9.09 8.31
C HIS A 11 1.82 -10.10 8.58
N LYS A 12 1.43 -11.34 8.94
CA LYS A 12 2.38 -12.46 9.14
C LYS A 12 2.77 -13.14 7.83
N ASP A 13 1.93 -13.03 6.81
CA ASP A 13 2.12 -13.67 5.51
C ASP A 13 2.62 -12.70 4.42
N ASN A 14 3.27 -13.27 3.39
CA ASN A 14 3.74 -12.52 2.22
C ASN A 14 2.59 -12.27 1.22
N SER A 15 1.51 -11.67 1.70
CA SER A 15 0.35 -11.31 0.87
C SER A 15 0.45 -9.91 0.27
N PHE A 16 1.56 -9.20 0.50
CA PHE A 16 1.70 -7.79 0.12
C PHE A 16 1.44 -7.54 -1.36
N ARG A 17 2.12 -8.27 -2.25
CA ARG A 17 1.94 -8.17 -3.70
C ARG A 17 0.49 -8.34 -4.14
N ARG A 18 -0.22 -9.31 -3.55
CA ARG A 18 -1.64 -9.56 -3.86
C ARG A 18 -2.52 -8.35 -3.54
N TYR A 19 -2.31 -7.73 -2.38
CA TYR A 19 -3.04 -6.50 -2.02
C TYR A 19 -2.68 -5.33 -2.94
N ILE A 20 -1.41 -5.20 -3.34
CA ILE A 20 -1.02 -4.15 -4.30
C ILE A 20 -1.71 -4.34 -5.65
N SER A 21 -1.74 -5.58 -6.16
CA SER A 21 -2.45 -5.91 -7.40
C SER A 21 -3.93 -5.53 -7.30
N GLU A 22 -4.60 -5.92 -6.21
CA GLU A 22 -6.01 -5.65 -5.98
C GLU A 22 -6.33 -4.16 -5.84
N PHE A 23 -5.59 -3.43 -4.99
CA PHE A 23 -5.90 -2.03 -4.68
C PHE A 23 -5.38 -1.04 -5.71
N CYS A 24 -4.23 -1.31 -6.34
CA CYS A 24 -3.72 -0.47 -7.42
C CYS A 24 -4.36 -0.83 -8.77
N ILE A 25 -5.10 -1.96 -8.82
CA ILE A 25 -5.71 -2.52 -10.03
C ILE A 25 -4.59 -2.67 -11.08
N ILE A 26 -3.54 -3.38 -10.69
CA ILE A 26 -2.37 -3.71 -11.52
C ILE A 26 -2.31 -5.22 -11.62
N ASP A 27 -2.03 -5.75 -12.80
CA ASP A 27 -1.91 -7.19 -12.98
C ASP A 27 -0.74 -7.75 -12.14
N GLU A 28 -0.92 -8.91 -11.51
CA GLU A 28 0.17 -9.50 -10.72
C GLU A 28 1.42 -9.72 -11.57
N ILE A 29 1.29 -10.03 -12.87
CA ILE A 29 2.40 -10.24 -13.80
C ILE A 29 3.26 -8.96 -13.92
N ASP A 30 2.63 -7.80 -13.84
CA ASP A 30 3.28 -6.49 -13.91
C ASP A 30 4.03 -6.14 -12.60
N LEU A 31 3.72 -6.87 -11.52
CA LEU A 31 4.32 -6.76 -10.19
C LEU A 31 5.34 -7.88 -9.90
N LEU A 32 5.96 -8.48 -10.92
CA LEU A 32 7.03 -9.50 -10.79
C LEU A 32 8.37 -8.94 -10.24
N VAL A 33 8.30 -8.06 -9.24
CA VAL A 33 9.44 -7.48 -8.54
C VAL A 33 9.46 -7.91 -7.07
N GLU A 34 10.57 -7.66 -6.38
CA GLU A 34 10.67 -8.01 -4.96
C GLU A 34 9.72 -7.15 -4.10
N ASP A 35 9.14 -7.74 -3.05
CA ASP A 35 8.22 -7.01 -2.13
C ASP A 35 8.83 -5.72 -1.57
N LYS A 36 10.16 -5.72 -1.35
CA LYS A 36 10.90 -4.55 -0.84
C LYS A 36 10.85 -3.36 -1.81
N GLU A 37 10.82 -3.63 -3.11
CA GLU A 37 10.76 -2.61 -4.16
C GLU A 37 9.34 -2.07 -4.26
N LEU A 38 8.35 -2.96 -4.30
CA LEU A 38 6.93 -2.57 -4.22
C LEU A 38 6.67 -1.68 -3.00
N TYR A 39 7.24 -2.03 -1.86
CA TYR A 39 7.10 -1.27 -0.63
C TYR A 39 7.84 0.07 -0.69
N SER A 40 8.98 0.13 -1.37
CA SER A 40 9.73 1.38 -1.57
C SER A 40 8.99 2.35 -2.50
N VAL A 41 8.36 1.85 -3.57
CA VAL A 41 7.48 2.63 -4.45
C VAL A 41 6.32 3.22 -3.63
N LEU A 42 5.62 2.39 -2.84
CA LEU A 42 4.56 2.88 -1.96
C LEU A 42 5.07 3.91 -0.97
N LYS A 43 6.23 3.68 -0.33
CA LYS A 43 6.82 4.61 0.62
C LYS A 43 7.19 5.95 -0.04
N ALA A 44 7.53 5.96 -1.32
CA ALA A 44 7.81 7.19 -2.07
C ALA A 44 6.51 7.93 -2.47
N LYS A 45 5.43 7.21 -2.78
CA LYS A 45 4.14 7.79 -3.19
C LYS A 45 3.22 8.19 -2.03
N LEU A 46 3.27 7.42 -0.95
CA LEU A 46 2.43 7.56 0.22
C LEU A 46 3.21 8.22 1.35
N THR A 47 2.52 9.05 2.12
CA THR A 47 3.06 9.55 3.39
C THR A 47 3.13 8.43 4.43
N LYS A 48 3.94 8.61 5.48
CA LYS A 48 4.05 7.64 6.60
C LYS A 48 2.68 7.28 7.20
N LYS A 49 1.76 8.24 7.28
CA LYS A 49 0.38 8.02 7.77
C LYS A 49 -0.44 7.18 6.80
N GLU A 50 -0.39 7.50 5.50
CA GLU A 50 -1.07 6.74 4.45
C GLU A 50 -0.56 5.30 4.35
N LEU A 51 0.75 5.09 4.46
CA LEU A 51 1.35 3.76 4.44
C LEU A 51 0.94 2.92 5.65
N LYS A 52 0.89 3.52 6.85
CA LYS A 52 0.40 2.86 8.06
C LYS A 52 -1.10 2.54 7.94
N LEU A 53 -1.90 3.50 7.45
CA LEU A 53 -3.33 3.31 7.21
C LEU A 53 -3.56 2.15 6.24
N PHE A 54 -2.83 2.10 5.13
CA PHE A 54 -2.90 1.01 4.17
C PHE A 54 -2.57 -0.36 4.78
N ALA A 55 -1.48 -0.45 5.55
CA ALA A 55 -1.08 -1.70 6.19
C ALA A 55 -2.13 -2.21 7.19
N MET A 56 -2.67 -1.31 8.01
CA MET A 56 -3.72 -1.63 8.98
C MET A 56 -5.04 -1.99 8.30
N ASP A 57 -5.44 -1.25 7.27
CA ASP A 57 -6.67 -1.50 6.51
C ASP A 57 -6.60 -2.85 5.77
N CYS A 58 -5.47 -3.17 5.14
CA CYS A 58 -5.23 -4.48 4.52
C CYS A 58 -5.25 -5.62 5.56
N ALA A 59 -4.86 -5.34 6.81
CA ALA A 59 -4.94 -6.31 7.90
C ALA A 59 -6.35 -6.45 8.48
N ASN A 60 -7.35 -5.84 7.83
CA ASN A 60 -8.74 -5.80 8.28
C ASN A 60 -8.86 -5.23 9.71
N VAL A 61 -8.00 -4.26 10.05
CA VAL A 61 -8.12 -3.53 11.31
C VAL A 61 -9.40 -2.70 11.24
N GLY A 62 -10.33 -2.95 12.16
CA GLY A 62 -11.62 -2.27 12.19
C GLY A 62 -11.49 -0.74 12.28
N ASP A 63 -12.47 -0.05 11.70
CA ASP A 63 -12.50 1.42 11.61
C ASP A 63 -12.37 2.11 12.96
N ASP A 64 -12.92 1.55 14.04
CA ASP A 64 -12.80 2.10 15.39
C ASP A 64 -11.33 2.21 15.86
N THR A 65 -10.54 1.16 15.59
CA THR A 65 -9.12 1.12 15.91
C THR A 65 -8.33 2.11 15.05
N LEU A 66 -8.65 2.18 13.75
CA LEU A 66 -8.04 3.16 12.84
C LEU A 66 -8.35 4.60 13.29
N LYS A 67 -9.61 4.88 13.64
CA LYS A 67 -10.04 6.18 14.17
C LYS A 67 -9.25 6.57 15.41
N LYS A 68 -9.09 5.66 16.37
CA LYS A 68 -8.29 5.90 17.59
C LYS A 68 -6.81 6.14 17.28
N GLU A 69 -6.20 5.25 16.51
CA GLU A 69 -4.77 5.27 16.19
C GLU A 69 -4.36 6.55 15.44
N PHE A 70 -5.19 7.01 14.51
CA PHE A 70 -4.92 8.22 13.74
C PHE A 70 -5.59 9.48 14.30
N SER A 71 -6.38 9.33 15.38
CA SER A 71 -7.26 10.38 15.93
C SER A 71 -8.13 11.00 14.83
N TYR A 72 -8.79 10.15 14.06
CA TYR A 72 -9.71 10.52 12.99
C TYR A 72 -11.16 10.29 13.42
N ASP A 73 -12.04 11.20 13.01
CA ASP A 73 -13.48 10.98 12.99
C ASP A 73 -13.88 10.17 11.75
N ASP A 74 -15.13 9.67 11.70
CA ASP A 74 -15.65 8.87 10.58
C ASP A 74 -15.43 9.54 9.21
N ALA A 75 -15.75 10.82 9.09
CA ALA A 75 -15.53 11.58 7.85
C ALA A 75 -14.04 11.74 7.50
N ALA A 76 -13.17 11.88 8.50
CA ALA A 76 -11.73 12.02 8.28
C ALA A 76 -11.10 10.70 7.85
N LEU A 77 -11.52 9.59 8.46
CA LEU A 77 -11.07 8.25 8.10
C LEU A 77 -11.51 7.89 6.68
N GLU A 78 -12.78 8.10 6.35
CA GLU A 78 -13.30 7.84 5.01
C GLU A 78 -12.56 8.67 3.95
N LYS A 79 -12.34 9.96 4.22
CA LYS A 79 -11.58 10.84 3.33
C LYS A 79 -10.12 10.41 3.18
N ALA A 80 -9.49 9.95 4.26
CA ALA A 80 -8.12 9.44 4.23
C ALA A 80 -8.01 8.17 3.39
N LYS A 81 -8.91 7.19 3.60
CA LYS A 81 -9.00 5.96 2.80
C LYS A 81 -9.27 6.28 1.33
N PHE A 82 -10.25 7.15 1.06
CA PHE A 82 -10.58 7.55 -0.31
C PHE A 82 -9.38 8.18 -1.01
N LYS A 83 -8.64 9.08 -0.34
CA LYS A 83 -7.45 9.73 -0.91
C LYS A 83 -6.32 8.73 -1.17
N LEU A 84 -6.09 7.82 -0.23
CA LEU A 84 -5.12 6.72 -0.34
C LEU A 84 -5.44 5.84 -1.55
N TYR A 85 -6.64 5.27 -1.62
CA TYR A 85 -7.03 4.38 -2.71
C TYR A 85 -7.11 5.10 -4.06
N LYS A 86 -7.54 6.36 -4.06
CA LYS A 86 -7.52 7.19 -5.28
C LYS A 86 -6.10 7.38 -5.79
N LYS A 87 -5.10 7.60 -4.92
CA LYS A 87 -3.68 7.67 -5.33
C LYS A 87 -3.16 6.33 -5.84
N LEU A 88 -3.50 5.22 -5.20
CA LEU A 88 -3.07 3.89 -5.63
C LEU A 88 -3.61 3.55 -7.03
N LYS A 89 -4.84 3.96 -7.31
CA LYS A 89 -5.49 3.79 -8.62
C LYS A 89 -5.06 4.83 -9.67
N GLN A 90 -4.27 5.85 -9.31
CA GLN A 90 -3.79 6.83 -10.29
C GLN A 90 -2.78 6.19 -11.25
N ASP A 91 -2.89 6.55 -12.52
CA ASP A 91 -2.05 6.03 -13.59
C ASP A 91 -0.55 6.23 -13.32
N LYS A 92 -0.17 7.36 -12.70
CA LYS A 92 1.21 7.64 -12.28
C LYS A 92 1.75 6.63 -11.27
N THR A 93 0.92 6.12 -10.37
CA THR A 93 1.35 5.09 -9.41
C THR A 93 1.56 3.77 -10.13
N ARG A 94 0.68 3.42 -11.07
CA ARG A 94 0.84 2.22 -11.92
C ARG A 94 2.08 2.27 -12.80
N LEU A 95 2.36 3.42 -13.39
CA LEU A 95 3.56 3.63 -14.20
C LEU A 95 4.83 3.46 -13.37
N ASP A 96 4.84 3.93 -12.11
CA ASP A 96 5.98 3.76 -11.21
C ASP A 96 6.25 2.28 -10.88
N PHE A 97 5.18 1.51 -10.67
CA PHE A 97 5.29 0.05 -10.48
C PHE A 97 5.82 -0.65 -11.74
N LYS A 98 5.33 -0.25 -12.93
CA LYS A 98 5.85 -0.72 -14.23
C LYS A 98 7.30 -0.34 -14.49
N GLU A 99 7.71 0.85 -14.09
CA GLU A 99 9.08 1.33 -14.26
C GLU A 99 10.03 0.58 -13.32
N SER A 100 9.60 0.34 -12.08
CA SER A 100 10.34 -0.48 -11.12
C SER A 100 10.52 -1.92 -11.63
N SER A 101 9.58 -2.48 -12.40
CA SER A 101 9.73 -3.80 -13.02
C SER A 101 10.61 -3.80 -14.26
N ARG A 102 10.54 -2.77 -15.11
CA ARG A 102 11.39 -2.65 -16.32
C ARG A 102 12.86 -2.35 -16.07
N THR A 103 13.19 -1.67 -14.97
CA THR A 103 14.58 -1.26 -14.68
C THR A 103 15.53 -2.46 -14.47
N ARG A 104 15.02 -3.70 -14.44
CA ARG A 104 15.80 -4.95 -14.35
C ARG A 104 16.13 -5.63 -15.68
N GLU A 105 15.62 -5.15 -16.82
CA GLU A 105 15.97 -5.68 -18.15
C GLU A 105 17.12 -4.92 -18.84
N GLY A 106 17.77 -3.98 -18.15
CA GLY A 106 18.87 -3.15 -18.68
C GLY A 106 20.26 -3.59 -18.24
#